data_AF-A0A7V8U4R7-F1
#
_entry.id   AF-A0A7V8U4R7-F1
#
_cell.length_a   1.000
_cell.length_b   1.000
_cell.length_c   1.000
_cell.angle_alpha   90.00
_cell.angle_beta   90.00
_cell.angle_gamma   90.00
#
_symmetry.space_group_name_H-M   'P 1'
#
loop_
_entity.id
_entity.type
_entity.pdbx_description
1 polymer ?
#
loop_
_entity_poly.entity_id
_entity_poly.type
_entity_poly.pdbx_seq_one_letter_code
_entity_poly.pdbx_strand_id
1 'polypeptide(L)'
;MFNIEDANKKSKEAVDTALKTYSDTTKGFQAIAAEATEYSKKSFQDAVTHFETLAGVKSFEAAFELQTNYVKAYFEGFVSETTKLSEMYADLAKSAYKPYEAPIAAAVVKTAKSATPAAA
;
A
#
# COMPACT_ATOMS: atom_id res chain seq x y z
N MET A 1 42.94 1.24 15.38
CA MET A 1 42.48 2.60 15.68
C MET A 1 40.97 2.65 15.47
N PHE A 2 40.23 3.11 16.47
CA PHE A 2 38.79 3.34 16.35
C PHE A 2 38.60 4.56 15.43
N ASN A 3 38.03 4.36 14.24
CA ASN A 3 37.92 5.43 13.24
C ASN A 3 36.66 6.26 13.51
N ILE A 4 36.79 7.32 14.32
CA ILE A 4 35.67 8.15 14.78
C ILE A 4 34.94 8.85 13.63
N GLU A 5 35.65 9.15 12.53
CA GLU A 5 35.07 9.74 11.31
C GLU A 5 34.11 8.78 10.59
N ASP A 6 34.47 7.50 10.48
CA ASP A 6 33.58 6.46 9.93
C ASP A 6 32.37 6.23 10.85
N ALA A 7 32.56 6.29 12.16
CA ALA A 7 31.47 6.16 13.13
C ALA A 7 30.47 7.33 13.02
N ASN A 8 30.96 8.57 12.88
CA ASN A 8 30.13 9.75 12.67
C ASN A 8 29.37 9.70 11.33
N LYS A 9 30.04 9.27 10.25
CA LYS A 9 29.40 9.12 8.94
C LYS A 9 28.27 8.09 8.96
N LYS A 10 28.51 6.91 9.54
CA LYS A 10 27.49 5.85 9.68
C LYS A 10 26.32 6.30 10.56
N SER A 11 26.59 7.08 11.62
CA SER A 11 25.55 7.66 12.47
C SER A 11 24.64 8.60 11.69
N LYS A 12 25.24 9.50 10.89
CA LYS A 12 24.48 10.41 10.02
C LYS A 12 23.63 9.67 8.98
N GLU A 13 24.23 8.70 8.28
CA GLU A 13 23.52 7.87 7.30
C GLU A 13 22.34 7.10 7.93
N ALA A 14 22.50 6.61 9.17
CA ALA A 14 21.43 5.95 9.91
C ALA A 14 20.28 6.90 10.25
N VAL A 15 20.58 8.13 10.70
CA VAL A 15 19.57 9.16 10.99
C VAL A 15 18.83 9.58 9.73
N ASP A 16 19.55 9.84 8.63
CA ASP A 16 18.95 10.22 7.35
C ASP A 16 18.04 9.10 6.82
N THR A 17 18.47 7.84 6.95
CA THR A 17 17.67 6.66 6.58
C THR A 17 16.41 6.53 7.44
N ALA A 18 16.52 6.75 8.75
CA ALA A 18 15.38 6.70 9.66
C ALA A 18 14.35 7.80 9.35
N LEU A 19 14.80 9.03 9.15
CA LEU A 19 13.94 10.16 8.78
C LEU A 19 13.23 9.92 7.45
N LYS A 20 13.95 9.39 6.46
CA LYS A 20 13.35 9.03 5.16
C LYS A 20 12.29 7.95 5.32
N THR A 21 12.58 6.88 6.07
CA THR A 21 11.64 5.78 6.31
C THR A 21 10.37 6.26 7.02
N TYR A 22 10.53 7.13 8.02
CA TYR A 22 9.41 7.76 8.71
C TYR A 22 8.55 8.61 7.76
N SER A 23 9.19 9.45 6.93
CA SER A 23 8.48 10.28 5.95
C SER A 23 7.72 9.45 4.93
N ASP A 24 8.36 8.41 4.37
CA ASP A 24 7.77 7.54 3.36
C ASP A 24 6.59 6.74 3.94
N THR A 25 6.73 6.23 5.18
CA THR A 25 5.66 5.53 5.90
C THR A 25 4.46 6.45 6.13
N THR A 26 4.71 7.68 6.60
CA THR A 26 3.66 8.68 6.83
C THR A 26 2.91 9.01 5.55
N LYS A 27 3.62 9.20 4.43
CA LYS A 27 3.01 9.44 3.12
C LYS A 27 2.17 8.26 2.64
N GLY A 28 2.61 7.03 2.88
CA GLY A 28 1.83 5.84 2.54
C GLY A 28 0.50 5.80 3.29
N PHE A 29 0.49 6.09 4.59
CA PHE A 29 -0.76 6.20 5.35
C PHE A 29 -1.66 7.34 4.86
N GLN A 30 -1.08 8.50 4.51
CA GLN A 30 -1.84 9.60 3.92
C GLN A 30 -2.49 9.21 2.59
N ALA A 31 -1.78 8.46 1.74
CA ALA A 31 -2.32 7.95 0.49
C ALA A 31 -3.49 6.99 0.73
N ILE A 32 -3.35 6.04 1.67
CA ILE A 32 -4.43 5.11 2.04
C ILE A 32 -5.67 5.86 2.54
N ALA A 33 -5.48 6.86 3.40
CA ALA A 33 -6.59 7.67 3.91
C ALA A 33 -7.28 8.47 2.79
N ALA A 34 -6.51 9.02 1.85
CA ALA A 34 -7.04 9.73 0.70
C ALA A 34 -7.87 8.80 -0.21
N GLU A 35 -7.36 7.61 -0.50
CA GLU A 35 -8.04 6.62 -1.33
C GLU A 35 -9.37 6.18 -0.69
N ALA A 36 -9.35 5.80 0.59
CA ALA A 36 -10.56 5.40 1.31
C ALA A 36 -11.61 6.52 1.37
N THR A 37 -11.17 7.78 1.46
CA THR A 37 -12.06 8.95 1.44
C THR A 37 -12.69 9.14 0.06
N GLU A 38 -11.91 9.02 -1.01
CA GLU A 38 -12.40 9.15 -2.38
C GLU A 38 -13.38 8.02 -2.73
N TYR A 39 -13.07 6.77 -2.36
CA TYR A 39 -13.97 5.64 -2.56
C TYR A 39 -15.29 5.82 -1.79
N SER A 40 -15.23 6.29 -0.54
CA SER A 40 -16.43 6.57 0.28
C SER A 40 -17.31 7.63 -0.37
N LYS A 41 -16.70 8.74 -0.83
CA LYS A 41 -17.41 9.81 -1.55
C LYS A 41 -18.06 9.29 -2.84
N LYS A 42 -17.32 8.52 -3.64
CA LYS A 42 -17.84 7.90 -4.85
C LYS A 42 -19.01 6.96 -4.54
N SER A 43 -18.85 6.07 -3.56
CA SER A 43 -19.89 5.12 -3.15
C SER A 43 -21.18 5.82 -2.72
N PHE A 44 -21.06 6.94 -2.01
CA PHE A 44 -22.21 7.76 -1.63
C PHE A 44 -22.89 8.40 -2.85
N GLN A 45 -22.12 8.97 -3.77
CA GLN A 45 -22.66 9.55 -5.00
C GLN A 45 -23.38 8.50 -5.86
N ASP A 46 -22.77 7.33 -6.05
CA ASP A 46 -23.37 6.22 -6.80
C ASP A 46 -24.69 5.77 -6.17
N ALA A 47 -24.75 5.67 -4.83
CA ALA A 47 -25.95 5.29 -4.11
C ALA A 47 -27.08 6.32 -4.24
N VAL A 48 -26.75 7.62 -4.16
CA VAL A 48 -27.72 8.71 -4.37
C VAL A 48 -28.25 8.66 -5.80
N THR A 49 -27.38 8.56 -6.80
CA THR A 49 -27.79 8.47 -8.22
C THR A 49 -28.66 7.25 -8.46
N HIS A 50 -28.33 6.09 -7.87
CA HIS A 50 -29.16 4.89 -7.95
C HIS A 50 -30.55 5.13 -7.37
N PHE A 51 -30.64 5.72 -6.18
CA PHE A 51 -31.91 5.99 -5.52
C PHE A 51 -32.78 6.98 -6.30
N GLU A 52 -32.19 8.07 -6.80
CA GLU A 52 -32.88 9.04 -7.64
C GLU A 52 -33.43 8.38 -8.91
N THR A 53 -32.62 7.53 -9.55
CA THR A 53 -33.03 6.80 -10.74
C THR A 53 -34.14 5.80 -10.43
N LEU A 54 -34.00 5.05 -9.33
CA LEU A 54 -34.97 4.07 -8.88
C LEU A 54 -36.32 4.70 -8.55
N ALA A 55 -36.34 5.89 -7.96
CA ALA A 55 -37.58 6.62 -7.67
C ALA A 55 -38.34 7.05 -8.94
N GLY A 56 -37.65 7.16 -10.08
CA GLY A 56 -38.23 7.57 -11.36
C GLY A 56 -38.74 6.43 -12.26
N VAL A 57 -38.48 5.17 -11.92
CA VAL A 57 -38.88 4.02 -12.77
C VAL A 57 -40.39 3.75 -12.69
N LYS A 58 -40.98 3.30 -13.81
CA LYS A 58 -42.45 3.13 -13.94
C LYS A 58 -42.92 1.68 -13.95
N SER A 59 -42.01 0.72 -13.85
CA SER A 59 -42.33 -0.71 -13.83
C SER A 59 -41.41 -1.47 -12.89
N PHE A 60 -41.88 -2.63 -12.45
CA PHE A 60 -41.11 -3.53 -11.60
C PHE A 60 -39.90 -4.11 -12.35
N GLU A 61 -40.06 -4.45 -13.62
CA GLU A 61 -38.99 -4.97 -14.46
C GLU A 61 -37.82 -3.97 -14.56
N ALA A 62 -38.12 -2.68 -14.74
CA ALA A 62 -37.11 -1.63 -14.79
C ALA A 62 -36.42 -1.42 -13.43
N ALA A 63 -37.18 -1.48 -12.33
CA ALA A 63 -36.61 -1.42 -10.98
C ALA A 63 -35.67 -2.61 -10.71
N PHE A 64 -36.07 -3.82 -11.13
CA PHE A 64 -35.30 -5.04 -10.95
C PHE A 64 -34.00 -5.02 -11.75
N GLU A 65 -34.06 -4.58 -13.01
CA GLU A 65 -32.88 -4.42 -13.86
C GLU A 65 -31.92 -3.38 -13.26
N LEU A 66 -32.43 -2.23 -12.82
CA LEU A 66 -31.63 -1.17 -12.20
C LEU A 66 -30.94 -1.67 -10.92
N GLN A 67 -31.67 -2.33 -10.02
CA GLN A 67 -31.11 -2.89 -8.79
C GLN A 67 -30.04 -3.95 -9.07
N THR A 68 -30.28 -4.82 -10.06
CA THR A 68 -29.31 -5.85 -10.47
C THR A 68 -28.02 -5.23 -10.99
N ASN A 69 -28.13 -4.21 -11.84
CA ASN A 69 -26.97 -3.49 -12.38
C ASN A 69 -26.20 -2.76 -11.27
N TYR A 70 -26.90 -2.12 -10.33
CA TYR A 70 -26.28 -1.45 -9.18
C TYR A 70 -25.51 -2.43 -8.29
N VAL A 71 -26.10 -3.58 -7.94
CA VAL A 71 -25.42 -4.59 -7.11
C VAL A 71 -24.17 -5.13 -7.81
N LYS A 72 -24.25 -5.37 -9.13
CA LYS A 72 -23.10 -5.80 -9.91
C LYS A 72 -21.99 -4.76 -9.89
N ALA A 73 -22.30 -3.51 -10.20
CA ALA A 73 -21.34 -2.41 -10.21
C ALA A 73 -20.73 -2.17 -8.82
N TYR A 74 -21.54 -2.25 -7.76
CA TYR A 74 -21.09 -2.15 -6.38
C TYR A 74 -20.06 -3.23 -6.04
N PHE A 75 -20.32 -4.49 -6.41
CA PHE A 75 -19.41 -5.60 -6.14
C PHE A 75 -18.09 -5.47 -6.92
N GLU A 76 -18.17 -5.13 -8.21
CA GLU A 76 -16.99 -4.87 -9.04
C GLU A 76 -16.15 -3.72 -8.48
N GLY A 77 -16.79 -2.62 -8.09
CA GLY A 77 -16.14 -1.47 -7.47
C GLY A 77 -15.48 -1.82 -6.14
N PHE A 78 -16.17 -2.56 -5.27
CA PHE A 78 -15.66 -2.98 -3.97
C PHE A 78 -14.43 -3.89 -4.09
N VAL A 79 -14.46 -4.87 -4.99
CA VAL A 79 -13.32 -5.76 -5.23
C VAL A 79 -12.13 -4.98 -5.78
N SER A 80 -12.39 -4.05 -6.72
CA SER A 80 -11.35 -3.17 -7.26
C SER A 80 -10.68 -2.34 -6.17
N GLU A 81 -11.48 -1.70 -5.31
CA GLU A 81 -10.98 -0.87 -4.20
C GLU A 81 -10.20 -1.70 -3.18
N THR A 82 -10.73 -2.85 -2.79
CA THR A 82 -10.08 -3.74 -1.82
C THR A 82 -8.73 -4.23 -2.34
N THR A 83 -8.64 -4.53 -3.65
CA THR A 83 -7.38 -4.91 -4.30
C THR A 83 -6.39 -3.75 -4.23
N LYS A 84 -6.82 -2.54 -4.59
CA LYS A 84 -5.99 -1.33 -4.56
C LYS A 84 -5.47 -1.03 -3.14
N LEU A 85 -6.35 -1.04 -2.13
CA LEU A 85 -5.95 -0.86 -0.73
C LEU A 85 -4.94 -1.93 -0.29
N SER A 86 -5.14 -3.19 -0.69
CA SER A 86 -4.22 -4.28 -0.37
C SER A 86 -2.83 -4.04 -0.95
N GLU A 87 -2.74 -3.57 -2.20
CA GLU A 87 -1.48 -3.19 -2.85
C GLU A 87 -0.80 -2.02 -2.12
N MET A 88 -1.56 -1.00 -1.73
CA MET A 88 -1.03 0.15 -0.98
C MET A 88 -0.48 -0.26 0.39
N TYR A 89 -1.16 -1.16 1.11
CA TYR A 89 -0.64 -1.72 2.36
C TYR A 89 0.62 -2.57 2.13
N ALA A 90 0.68 -3.35 1.06
CA ALA A 90 1.86 -4.12 0.71
C ALA A 90 3.07 -3.22 0.41
N ASP A 91 2.86 -2.12 -0.31
CA ASP A 91 3.92 -1.16 -0.66
C ASP A 91 4.39 -0.34 0.55
N LEU A 92 3.46 -0.02 1.47
CA LEU A 92 3.80 0.56 2.77
C LEU A 92 4.68 -0.39 3.58
N ALA A 93 4.31 -1.67 3.66
CA ALA A 93 5.12 -2.67 4.36
C ALA A 93 6.51 -2.80 3.72
N LYS A 94 6.62 -2.93 2.39
CA LYS A 94 7.91 -2.96 1.69
C LYS A 94 8.76 -1.74 2.02
N SER A 95 8.17 -0.54 2.02
CA SER A 95 8.87 0.71 2.34
C SER A 95 9.41 0.73 3.77
N ALA A 96 8.62 0.22 4.72
CA ALA A 96 9.03 0.11 6.13
C ALA A 96 10.13 -0.95 6.35
N TYR A 97 10.14 -2.03 5.56
CA TYR A 97 11.14 -3.10 5.68
C TYR A 97 12.44 -2.84 4.90
N LYS A 98 12.43 -1.91 3.94
CA LYS A 98 13.57 -1.57 3.08
C LYS A 98 14.91 -1.33 3.82
N PRO A 99 14.97 -0.64 4.98
CA PRO A 99 16.22 -0.43 5.71
C PRO A 99 16.92 -1.73 6.16
N TYR A 100 16.19 -2.84 6.25
CA TYR A 100 16.70 -4.13 6.71
C TYR A 100 17.19 -5.04 5.56
N GLU A 101 16.86 -4.73 4.30
CA GLU A 101 17.24 -5.55 3.15
C GLU A 101 18.76 -5.58 2.92
N ALA A 102 19.43 -4.42 2.96
CA ALA A 102 20.87 -4.33 2.71
C ALA A 102 21.73 -5.00 3.80
N PRO A 103 21.46 -4.83 5.11
CA PRO A 103 22.14 -5.58 6.17
C PRO A 103 21.96 -7.11 6.06
N ILE A 104 20.76 -7.58 5.71
CA ILE A 104 20.49 -9.02 5.54
C ILE A 104 21.21 -9.56 4.31
N ALA A 105 21.16 -8.86 3.18
CA ALA A 105 21.90 -9.25 1.97
C ALA A 105 23.42 -9.30 2.23
N ALA A 106 23.96 -8.31 2.94
CA ALA A 106 25.37 -8.31 3.34
C ALA A 106 25.72 -9.47 4.28
N ALA A 107 24.83 -9.83 5.21
CA ALA A 107 24.99 -10.97 6.09
C ALA A 107 25.00 -12.29 5.30
N VAL A 108 24.04 -12.49 4.38
CA VAL A 108 23.92 -13.68 3.52
C VAL A 108 25.14 -13.85 2.60
N VAL A 109 25.63 -12.76 2.00
CA VAL A 109 26.87 -12.79 1.20
C VAL A 109 28.08 -13.15 2.05
N LYS A 110 28.11 -12.68 3.31
CA LYS A 110 29.20 -12.98 4.25
C LYS A 110 29.18 -14.45 4.70
N THR A 111 28.00 -15.02 5.01
CA THR A 111 27.86 -16.45 5.32
C THR A 111 28.13 -17.35 4.11
N ALA A 112 27.71 -16.95 2.90
CA ALA A 112 27.99 -17.69 1.68
C ALA A 112 29.50 -17.72 1.36
N LYS A 113 30.21 -16.60 1.53
CA LYS A 113 31.68 -16.55 1.38
C LYS A 113 32.42 -17.37 2.43
N SER A 114 31.88 -17.50 3.64
CA SER A 114 32.48 -18.36 4.68
C SER A 114 32.20 -19.85 4.50
N ALA A 115 31.22 -20.21 3.67
CA ALA A 115 30.80 -21.60 3.43
C ALA A 115 31.53 -22.28 2.26
N THR A 116 32.47 -21.59 1.59
CA THR A 116 33.40 -22.20 0.63
C THR A 116 34.74 -22.47 1.34
N PRO A 117 34.96 -23.64 1.96
CA PRO A 117 36.30 -24.04 2.34
C PRO A 117 37.12 -24.35 1.07
N ALA A 118 38.39 -24.00 1.14
CA ALA A 118 39.39 -24.12 0.09
C ALA A 118 39.38 -25.48 -0.60
N ALA A 119 39.18 -25.48 -1.92
CA ALA A 119 39.75 -26.50 -2.80
C ALA A 119 41.02 -25.89 -3.40
N ALA A 120 42.15 -26.11 -2.71
CA ALA A 120 43.51 -25.99 -3.24
C ALA A 120 44.44 -26.81 -2.35
#